data_AF-A0A850KSY5-F1
#
_entry.id   AF-A0A850KSY5-F1
#
_cell.length_a   1.000
_cell.length_b   1.000
_cell.length_c   1.000
_cell.angle_alpha   90.00
_cell.angle_beta   90.00
_cell.angle_gamma   90.00
#
_symmetry.space_group_name_H-M   'P 1'
#
loop_
_entity.id
_entity.type
_entity.pdbx_description
1 polymer ?
#
loop_
_entity_poly.entity_id
_entity_poly.type
_entity_poly.pdbx_seq_one_letter_code
_entity_poly.pdbx_strand_id
1 'polypeptide(L)'
;MALPVGLVSYLLVGWLRDSGRIDAFSNRKEFEVRLKEIKAERKKQKKKEENFAVKKWMGFGGGFYGTATLYTYAYIEVGEVFSFFAKIIALEHWFIPDLINLFVGFLINSIKNLVSALTWFQYWDLGHGPMTIGLAFLAAYVGYAVGVHFANQHATQGVGHVRLWRWWSEQGQGDSSS
;
A
#
# COMPACT_ATOMS: atom_id res chain seq x y z
N MET A 1 5.33 -13.51 0.59
CA MET A 1 5.20 -12.28 1.41
C MET A 1 6.44 -11.39 1.42
N ALA A 2 7.66 -11.91 1.48
CA ALA A 2 8.86 -11.07 1.52
C ALA A 2 9.00 -10.10 0.34
N LEU A 3 9.00 -10.61 -0.90
CA LEU A 3 9.20 -9.76 -2.08
C LEU A 3 8.12 -8.69 -2.25
N PRO A 4 6.81 -9.01 -2.19
CA PRO A 4 5.79 -7.98 -2.41
C PRO A 4 5.77 -6.93 -1.30
N VAL A 5 5.92 -7.32 -0.03
CA VAL A 5 5.97 -6.37 1.08
C VAL A 5 7.23 -5.51 1.00
N GLY A 6 8.37 -6.09 0.60
CA GLY A 6 9.60 -5.34 0.37
C GLY A 6 9.48 -4.31 -0.75
N LEU A 7 8.84 -4.67 -1.87
CA LEU A 7 8.60 -3.73 -2.97
C LEU A 7 7.68 -2.59 -2.54
N VAL A 8 6.55 -2.89 -1.89
CA VAL A 8 5.61 -1.85 -1.43
C VAL A 8 6.28 -0.94 -0.39
N SER A 9 7.04 -1.51 0.54
CA SER A 9 7.83 -0.74 1.50
C SER A 9 8.84 0.18 0.80
N TYR A 10 9.59 -0.37 -0.16
CA TYR A 10 10.60 0.36 -0.93
C TYR A 10 10.00 1.58 -1.65
N LEU A 11 8.86 1.39 -2.33
CA LEU A 11 8.19 2.46 -3.07
C LEU A 11 7.60 3.54 -2.15
N LEU A 12 6.92 3.15 -1.07
CA LEU A 12 6.25 4.11 -0.17
C LEU A 12 7.25 4.93 0.65
N VAL A 13 8.26 4.27 1.22
CA VAL A 13 9.32 4.96 1.96
C VAL A 13 10.15 5.82 1.02
N GLY A 14 10.41 5.31 -0.17
CA GLY A 14 11.10 6.06 -1.21
C GLY A 14 10.40 7.35 -1.58
N TRP A 15 9.08 7.28 -1.79
CA TRP A 15 8.26 8.45 -2.03
C TRP A 15 8.29 9.44 -0.85
N LEU A 16 8.26 8.97 0.41
CA LEU A 16 8.41 9.85 1.58
C LEU A 16 9.77 10.57 1.65
N ARG A 17 10.85 9.89 1.25
CA ARG A 17 12.20 10.47 1.20
C ARG A 17 12.30 11.52 0.08
N ASP A 18 11.82 11.20 -1.11
CA ASP A 18 11.92 12.07 -2.28
C ASP A 18 11.02 13.31 -2.16
N SER A 19 9.82 13.15 -1.60
CA SER A 19 8.92 14.27 -1.28
C SER A 19 9.41 15.19 -0.15
N GLY A 20 10.59 14.94 0.43
CA GLY A 20 11.14 15.73 1.53
C GLY A 20 10.36 15.60 2.84
N ARG A 21 9.45 14.63 2.95
CA ARG A 21 8.62 14.43 4.14
C ARG A 21 9.34 13.69 5.25
N ILE A 22 10.43 13.00 4.92
CA ILE A 22 11.29 12.33 5.90
C ILE A 22 12.75 12.49 5.48
N ASP A 23 13.57 12.98 6.41
CA ASP A 23 15.01 13.08 6.20
C ASP A 23 15.68 11.70 6.23
N ALA A 24 16.97 11.66 5.92
CA ALA A 24 17.75 10.43 6.01
C ALA A 24 17.74 9.92 7.45
N PHE A 25 17.59 8.61 7.62
CA PHE A 25 17.56 7.96 8.92
C PHE A 25 18.65 6.88 9.00
N SER A 26 19.17 6.64 10.20
CA SER A 26 20.25 5.67 10.43
C SER A 26 19.73 4.24 10.47
N ASN A 27 18.52 4.01 10.98
CA ASN A 27 17.97 2.68 11.18
C ASN A 27 16.43 2.67 11.16
N ARG A 28 15.86 1.47 11.15
CA ARG A 28 14.40 1.26 11.12
C ARG A 28 13.68 1.86 12.32
N LYS A 29 14.26 1.83 13.52
CA LYS A 29 13.62 2.38 14.72
C LYS A 29 13.45 3.88 14.60
N GLU A 30 14.46 4.57 14.09
CA GLU A 30 14.38 5.99 13.79
C GLU A 30 13.34 6.29 12.72
N PHE A 31 13.28 5.49 11.65
CA PHE A 31 12.22 5.61 10.64
C PHE A 31 10.81 5.48 11.24
N GLU A 32 10.58 4.49 12.11
CA GLU A 32 9.27 4.29 12.78
C GLU A 32 8.90 5.47 13.69
N VAL A 33 9.88 6.12 14.34
CA VAL A 33 9.65 7.33 15.14
C VAL A 33 9.19 8.48 14.23
N ARG A 34 9.95 8.76 13.16
CA ARG A 34 9.60 9.82 12.21
C ARG A 34 8.27 9.57 11.50
N LEU A 35 7.96 8.32 11.19
CA LEU A 35 6.68 7.95 10.58
C LEU A 35 5.50 8.26 11.51
N LYS A 36 5.65 8.03 12.81
CA LYS A 36 4.65 8.40 13.82
C LYS A 36 4.49 9.92 13.92
N GLU A 37 5.58 10.68 13.83
CA GLU A 37 5.56 12.15 13.83
C GLU A 37 4.77 12.68 12.62
N ILE A 38 5.09 12.23 11.40
CA ILE A 38 4.34 12.58 10.18
C ILE A 38 2.85 12.28 10.35
N LYS A 39 2.52 11.11 10.92
CA LYS A 39 1.12 10.71 11.13
C LYS A 39 0.41 11.63 12.11
N ALA A 40 1.08 12.01 13.20
CA ALA A 40 0.54 12.92 14.21
C ALA A 40 0.34 14.32 13.64
N GLU A 41 1.33 14.85 12.91
CA GLU A 41 1.24 16.14 12.23
C GLU A 41 0.12 16.18 11.22
N ARG A 42 -0.03 15.13 10.40
CA ARG A 42 -1.13 15.01 9.44
C ARG A 42 -2.50 15.08 10.10
N LYS A 43 -2.66 14.38 11.25
CA LYS A 43 -3.90 14.41 12.02
C LYS A 43 -4.18 15.80 12.59
N LYS A 44 -3.15 16.51 13.09
CA LYS A 44 -3.28 17.85 13.66
C LYS A 44 -3.56 18.92 12.61
N GLN A 45 -2.78 18.95 11.54
CA GLN A 45 -2.81 19.99 10.52
C GLN A 45 -3.86 19.74 9.44
N LYS A 46 -4.60 18.62 9.50
CA LYS A 46 -5.52 18.14 8.45
C LYS A 46 -4.90 18.17 7.05
N LYS A 47 -3.57 18.08 6.95
CA LYS A 47 -2.84 18.12 5.69
C LYS A 47 -3.34 17.00 4.79
N LYS A 48 -3.82 17.38 3.60
CA LYS A 48 -4.19 16.42 2.58
C LYS A 48 -2.91 15.74 2.09
N GLU A 49 -3.00 14.43 1.97
CA GLU A 49 -1.97 13.63 1.32
C GLU A 49 -2.42 13.49 -0.13
N GLU A 50 -1.62 13.98 -1.06
CA GLU A 50 -1.93 13.92 -2.48
C GLU A 50 -1.74 12.49 -3.01
N ASN A 51 -0.76 11.75 -2.47
CA ASN A 51 -0.55 10.38 -2.87
C ASN A 51 -1.55 9.42 -2.18
N PHE A 52 -2.52 8.94 -2.95
CA PHE A 52 -3.55 8.02 -2.47
C PHE A 52 -3.00 6.76 -1.79
N ALA A 53 -1.93 6.17 -2.34
CA ALA A 53 -1.32 4.96 -1.77
C ALA A 53 -0.72 5.23 -0.39
N VAL A 54 -0.01 6.35 -0.22
CA VAL A 54 0.56 6.78 1.06
C VAL A 54 -0.55 7.13 2.06
N LYS A 55 -1.62 7.79 1.60
CA LYS A 55 -2.80 8.08 2.41
C LYS A 55 -3.39 6.79 2.99
N LYS A 56 -3.59 5.78 2.14
CA LYS A 56 -4.21 4.50 2.50
C LYS A 56 -3.29 3.68 3.40
N TRP A 57 -2.00 3.60 3.08
CA TRP A 57 -0.97 2.98 3.91
C TRP A 57 -0.94 3.54 5.33
N MET A 58 -0.94 4.87 5.48
CA MET A 58 -0.99 5.54 6.78
C MET A 58 -2.29 5.29 7.53
N GLY A 59 -3.40 5.10 6.79
CA GLY A 59 -4.69 4.65 7.32
C GLY A 59 -4.62 3.26 7.93
N PHE A 60 -3.91 2.33 7.28
CA PHE A 60 -3.65 0.97 7.78
C PHE A 60 -2.61 0.89 8.91
N GLY A 61 -2.23 2.02 9.50
CA GLY A 61 -1.25 2.08 10.57
C GLY A 61 0.06 2.72 10.13
N GLY A 62 0.45 2.56 8.86
CA GLY A 62 1.82 2.74 8.40
C GLY A 62 2.72 1.59 8.83
N GLY A 63 4.02 1.73 8.60
CA GLY A 63 5.05 0.81 9.07
C GLY A 63 4.85 -0.63 8.57
N PHE A 64 5.43 -1.61 9.28
CA PHE A 64 5.40 -3.01 8.88
C PHE A 64 3.99 -3.56 8.63
N TYR A 65 3.11 -3.48 9.64
CA TYR A 65 1.77 -4.08 9.57
C TYR A 65 0.91 -3.37 8.51
N GLY A 66 1.00 -2.04 8.43
CA GLY A 66 0.28 -1.27 7.43
C GLY A 66 0.74 -1.59 6.01
N THR A 67 2.04 -1.85 5.79
CA THR A 67 2.55 -2.26 4.47
C THR A 67 2.00 -3.62 4.05
N ALA A 68 2.02 -4.62 4.94
CA ALA A 68 1.50 -5.95 4.64
C ALA A 68 -0.02 -5.94 4.39
N THR A 69 -0.76 -5.17 5.20
CA THR A 69 -2.19 -4.93 5.03
C THR A 69 -2.49 -4.26 3.70
N LEU A 70 -1.76 -3.18 3.36
CA LEU A 70 -1.96 -2.46 2.10
C LEU A 70 -1.71 -3.35 0.88
N TYR A 71 -0.62 -4.12 0.88
CA TYR A 71 -0.31 -5.04 -0.21
C TYR A 71 -1.43 -6.07 -0.38
N THR A 72 -1.84 -6.71 0.71
CA THR A 72 -2.88 -7.74 0.67
C THR A 72 -4.21 -7.17 0.20
N TYR A 73 -4.57 -5.99 0.72
CA TYR A 73 -5.75 -5.27 0.30
C TYR A 73 -5.71 -4.97 -1.21
N ALA A 74 -4.60 -4.42 -1.72
CA ALA A 74 -4.45 -4.11 -3.14
C ALA A 74 -4.51 -5.37 -4.02
N TYR A 75 -3.87 -6.47 -3.60
CA TYR A 75 -3.90 -7.74 -4.32
C TYR A 75 -5.32 -8.29 -4.47
N ILE A 76 -6.09 -8.30 -3.38
CA ILE A 76 -7.46 -8.82 -3.38
C ILE A 76 -8.39 -7.88 -4.18
N GLU A 77 -8.32 -6.58 -3.91
CA GLU A 77 -9.21 -5.58 -4.52
C GLU A 77 -9.05 -5.53 -6.04
N VAL A 78 -7.82 -5.65 -6.56
CA VAL A 78 -7.57 -5.68 -8.01
C VAL A 78 -8.31 -6.85 -8.66
N GLY A 79 -8.23 -8.05 -8.07
CA GLY A 79 -8.96 -9.21 -8.57
C GLY A 79 -10.47 -9.03 -8.51
N GLU A 80 -10.98 -8.43 -7.43
CA GLU A 80 -12.41 -8.14 -7.27
C GLU A 80 -12.91 -7.16 -8.33
N VAL A 81 -12.18 -6.08 -8.57
CA VAL A 81 -12.53 -5.06 -9.59
C VAL A 81 -12.61 -5.70 -10.98
N PHE A 82 -11.64 -6.54 -11.35
CA PHE A 82 -11.72 -7.28 -12.63
C PHE A 82 -12.92 -8.24 -12.68
N SER A 83 -13.20 -8.96 -11.60
CA SER A 83 -14.37 -9.84 -11.52
C SER A 83 -15.68 -9.06 -11.64
N PHE A 84 -15.76 -7.88 -11.02
CA PHE A 84 -16.91 -6.98 -11.11
C PHE A 84 -17.16 -6.54 -12.54
N PHE A 85 -16.13 -6.05 -13.24
CA PHE A 85 -16.25 -5.68 -14.65
C PHE A 85 -16.61 -6.86 -15.55
N ALA A 86 -16.02 -8.03 -15.33
CA ALA A 86 -16.37 -9.23 -16.08
C ALA A 86 -17.85 -9.62 -15.89
N LYS A 87 -18.37 -9.53 -14.65
CA LYS A 87 -19.79 -9.78 -14.35
C LYS A 87 -20.70 -8.77 -15.03
N ILE A 88 -20.32 -7.49 -15.04
CA ILE A 88 -21.09 -6.45 -15.75
C ILE A 88 -21.17 -6.75 -17.24
N ILE A 89 -20.05 -7.11 -17.88
CA ILE A 89 -20.00 -7.43 -19.31
C ILE A 89 -20.84 -8.68 -19.62
N ALA A 90 -20.86 -9.66 -18.72
CA ALA A 90 -21.60 -10.91 -18.87
C ALA A 90 -23.11 -10.80 -18.54
N LEU A 91 -23.61 -9.63 -18.14
CA LEU A 91 -25.04 -9.45 -17.91
C LEU A 91 -25.81 -9.60 -19.22
N GLU A 92 -26.62 -10.65 -19.31
CA GLU A 92 -27.51 -10.88 -20.45
C GLU A 92 -28.62 -9.81 -20.53
N HIS A 93 -29.02 -9.27 -19.38
CA HIS A 93 -30.05 -8.23 -19.28
C HIS A 93 -29.64 -7.14 -18.29
N TRP A 94 -29.80 -5.88 -18.70
CA TRP A 94 -29.45 -4.70 -17.90
C TRP A 94 -30.66 -4.19 -17.11
N PHE A 95 -31.27 -5.07 -16.32
CA PHE A 95 -32.37 -4.67 -15.44
C PHE A 95 -31.85 -4.09 -14.13
N ILE A 96 -32.55 -3.07 -13.61
CA ILE A 96 -32.18 -2.34 -12.40
C ILE A 96 -31.94 -3.26 -11.19
N PRO A 97 -32.78 -4.29 -10.91
CA PRO A 97 -32.55 -5.19 -9.78
C PRO A 97 -31.23 -5.95 -9.84
N ASP A 98 -30.82 -6.41 -11.03
CA ASP A 98 -29.58 -7.16 -11.22
C ASP A 98 -28.35 -6.27 -11.02
N LEU A 99 -28.42 -5.02 -11.49
CA LEU A 99 -27.39 -4.01 -11.25
C LEU A 99 -27.27 -3.65 -9.77
N ILE A 100 -28.40 -3.51 -9.07
CA ILE A 100 -28.43 -3.28 -7.61
C ILE A 100 -27.78 -4.47 -6.89
N ASN A 101 -28.15 -5.70 -7.23
CA ASN A 101 -27.59 -6.89 -6.60
C ASN A 101 -26.08 -7.02 -6.83
N LEU A 102 -25.63 -6.76 -8.06
CA LEU A 102 -24.21 -6.76 -8.42
C LEU A 102 -23.43 -5.70 -7.63
N PHE A 103 -23.98 -4.49 -7.49
CA PHE A 103 -23.35 -3.40 -6.73
C PHE A 103 -23.33 -3.68 -5.21
N VAL A 104 -24.44 -4.16 -4.64
CA VAL A 104 -24.50 -4.53 -3.23
C VAL A 104 -23.55 -5.69 -2.93
N GLY A 105 -23.48 -6.68 -3.82
CA GLY A 105 -22.54 -7.79 -3.72
C GLY A 105 -21.08 -7.32 -3.74
N PHE A 106 -20.75 -6.37 -4.62
CA PHE A 106 -19.44 -5.72 -4.64
C PHE A 106 -19.13 -5.02 -3.32
N LEU A 107 -20.05 -4.20 -2.79
CA LEU A 107 -19.83 -3.52 -1.51
C LEU A 107 -19.59 -4.49 -0.34
N ILE A 108 -20.37 -5.56 -0.26
CA ILE A 108 -20.22 -6.60 0.78
C ILE A 108 -18.85 -7.27 0.66
N ASN A 109 -18.43 -7.60 -0.56
CA ASN A 109 -17.15 -8.24 -0.82
C ASN A 109 -15.98 -7.29 -0.53
N SER A 110 -16.08 -6.00 -0.85
CA SER A 110 -15.07 -5.00 -0.47
C SER A 110 -14.86 -4.94 1.05
N ILE A 111 -15.93 -5.07 1.85
CA ILE A 111 -15.83 -5.15 3.32
C ILE A 111 -15.12 -6.42 3.75
N LYS A 112 -15.46 -7.59 3.18
CA LYS A 112 -14.77 -8.86 3.48
C LYS A 112 -13.30 -8.82 3.09
N ASN A 113 -12.98 -8.16 1.99
CA ASN A 113 -11.62 -7.99 1.48
C ASN A 113 -10.80 -7.09 2.40
N LEU A 114 -11.42 -6.03 2.95
CA LEU A 114 -10.81 -5.22 4.00
C LEU A 114 -10.48 -6.05 5.25
N VAL A 115 -11.43 -6.85 5.74
CA VAL A 115 -11.19 -7.74 6.89
C VAL A 115 -10.08 -8.75 6.60
N SER A 116 -10.11 -9.37 5.42
CA SER A 116 -9.10 -10.34 4.97
C SER A 116 -7.71 -9.73 4.87
N ALA A 117 -7.61 -8.48 4.44
CA ALA A 117 -6.35 -7.74 4.41
C ALA A 117 -5.83 -7.39 5.81
N LEU A 118 -6.72 -7.05 6.75
CA LEU A 118 -6.33 -6.87 8.15
C LEU A 118 -5.85 -8.19 8.77
N THR A 119 -6.43 -9.31 8.39
CA THR A 119 -5.99 -10.65 8.78
C THR A 119 -5.08 -11.32 7.75
N TRP A 120 -4.25 -10.53 7.04
CA TRP A 120 -3.44 -11.02 5.92
C TRP A 120 -2.60 -12.26 6.22
N PHE A 121 -2.13 -12.41 7.45
CA PHE A 121 -1.32 -13.56 7.87
C PHE A 121 -2.10 -14.89 7.84
N GLN A 122 -3.43 -14.83 8.00
CA GLN A 122 -4.32 -15.97 7.78
C GLN A 122 -4.64 -16.13 6.29
N TYR A 123 -4.83 -15.03 5.56
CA TYR A 123 -5.08 -15.06 4.13
C TYR A 123 -3.93 -15.72 3.34
N TRP A 124 -2.69 -15.44 3.72
CA TRP A 124 -1.49 -16.02 3.11
C TRP A 124 -0.99 -17.29 3.80
N ASP A 125 -1.80 -17.94 4.65
CA ASP A 125 -1.42 -19.18 5.31
C ASP A 125 -1.36 -20.34 4.30
N LEU A 126 -0.14 -20.74 3.94
CA LEU A 126 0.14 -21.77 2.93
C LEU A 126 0.03 -23.22 3.45
N GLY A 127 -0.22 -23.44 4.75
CA GLY A 127 -0.20 -24.79 5.31
C GLY A 127 -1.07 -25.02 6.55
N HIS A 128 -2.06 -24.15 6.80
CA HIS A 128 -3.09 -24.30 7.84
C HIS A 128 -2.54 -24.61 9.24
N GLY A 129 -1.47 -23.91 9.64
CA GLY A 129 -0.80 -24.17 10.92
C GLY A 129 -0.12 -22.94 11.54
N PRO A 130 0.11 -22.92 12.87
CA PRO A 130 0.77 -21.80 13.54
C PRO A 130 2.18 -21.51 13.00
N MET A 131 2.89 -22.55 12.55
CA MET A 131 4.24 -22.42 12.00
C MET A 131 4.25 -21.67 10.65
N THR A 132 3.30 -21.96 9.76
CA THR A 132 3.20 -21.30 8.45
C THR A 132 2.77 -19.84 8.59
N ILE A 133 1.89 -19.54 9.55
CA ILE A 133 1.56 -18.16 9.94
C ILE A 133 2.82 -17.41 10.42
N GLY A 134 3.60 -18.03 11.32
CA GLY A 134 4.84 -17.44 11.82
C GLY A 134 5.85 -17.16 10.70
N LEU A 135 6.00 -18.09 9.75
CA LEU A 135 6.86 -17.92 8.58
C LEU A 135 6.36 -16.80 7.65
N ALA A 136 5.04 -16.66 7.44
CA ALA A 136 4.48 -15.56 6.67
C ALA A 136 4.77 -14.21 7.32
N PHE A 137 4.65 -14.12 8.65
CA PHE A 137 5.05 -12.94 9.43
C PHE A 137 6.53 -12.61 9.27
N LEU A 138 7.40 -13.60 9.47
CA LEU A 138 8.85 -13.41 9.34
C LEU A 138 9.23 -12.97 7.93
N ALA A 139 8.69 -13.64 6.90
CA ALA A 139 8.94 -13.29 5.51
C ALA A 139 8.50 -11.86 5.20
N ALA A 140 7.27 -11.48 5.59
CA ALA A 140 6.79 -10.11 5.42
C ALA A 140 7.70 -9.10 6.15
N TYR A 141 8.13 -9.42 7.37
CA TYR A 141 8.98 -8.54 8.18
C TYR A 141 10.36 -8.33 7.57
N VAL A 142 10.99 -9.42 7.11
CA VAL A 142 12.28 -9.35 6.39
C VAL A 142 12.13 -8.51 5.13
N GLY A 143 11.09 -8.77 4.34
CA GLY A 143 10.77 -7.98 3.15
C GLY A 143 10.65 -6.49 3.47
N TYR A 144 9.83 -6.14 4.46
CA TYR A 144 9.67 -4.77 4.93
C TYR A 144 11.01 -4.14 5.34
N ALA A 145 11.78 -4.80 6.20
CA ALA A 145 13.06 -4.26 6.69
C ALA A 145 14.05 -3.98 5.54
N VAL A 146 14.15 -4.91 4.58
CA VAL A 146 14.99 -4.78 3.39
C VAL A 146 14.49 -3.64 2.49
N GLY A 147 13.19 -3.54 2.27
CA GLY A 147 12.58 -2.46 1.48
C GLY A 147 12.84 -1.07 2.06
N VAL A 148 12.64 -0.89 3.37
CA VAL A 148 12.95 0.37 4.08
C VAL A 148 14.44 0.72 3.96
N HIS A 149 15.31 -0.28 4.14
CA HIS A 149 16.76 -0.06 4.07
C HIS A 149 17.19 0.42 2.68
N PHE A 150 16.79 -0.28 1.63
CA PHE A 150 17.11 0.12 0.26
C PHE A 150 16.48 1.44 -0.13
N ALA A 151 15.26 1.74 0.33
CA ALA A 151 14.62 3.03 0.03
C ALA A 151 15.46 4.19 0.57
N ASN A 152 15.91 4.07 1.82
CA ASN A 152 16.74 5.09 2.45
C ASN A 152 18.11 5.24 1.78
N GLN A 153 18.78 4.12 1.50
CA GLN A 153 20.08 4.12 0.85
C GLN A 153 20.02 4.74 -0.55
N HIS A 154 19.08 4.27 -1.37
CA HIS A 154 18.90 4.76 -2.74
C HIS A 154 18.46 6.23 -2.79
N ALA A 155 17.62 6.67 -1.84
CA ALA A 155 17.27 8.08 -1.67
C ALA A 155 18.50 8.96 -1.41
N THR A 156 19.39 8.54 -0.50
CA THR A 156 20.62 9.26 -0.17
C THR A 156 21.61 9.29 -1.34
N GLN A 157 21.66 8.22 -2.13
CA GLN A 157 22.57 8.10 -3.28
C GLN A 157 22.00 8.73 -4.57
N GLY A 158 20.73 9.14 -4.60
CA GLY A 158 20.08 9.67 -5.80
C GLY A 158 19.90 8.65 -6.93
N VAL A 159 19.78 7.37 -6.60
CA VAL A 159 19.65 6.26 -7.58
C VAL A 159 18.34 5.47 -7.36
N GLY A 160 18.00 4.57 -8.29
CA GLY A 160 16.82 3.71 -8.17
C GLY A 160 15.49 4.48 -8.29
N HIS A 161 14.53 4.17 -7.43
CA HIS A 161 13.16 4.74 -7.45
C HIS A 161 13.09 6.27 -7.39
N VAL A 162 14.12 6.93 -6.85
CA VAL A 162 14.23 8.41 -6.83
C VAL A 162 14.09 8.99 -8.24
N ARG A 163 14.64 8.30 -9.25
CA ARG A 163 14.51 8.73 -10.65
C ARG A 163 13.09 8.55 -11.20
N LEU A 164 12.38 7.49 -10.78
CA LEU A 164 10.98 7.27 -11.17
C LEU A 164 10.08 8.40 -10.65
N TRP A 165 10.28 8.83 -9.40
CA TRP A 165 9.46 9.89 -8.80
C TRP A 165 9.80 11.28 -9.34
N ARG A 166 11.09 11.60 -9.53
CA ARG A 166 11.49 12.86 -10.18
C ARG A 166 10.88 13.02 -11.56
N TRP A 167 10.95 11.99 -12.40
CA TRP A 167 10.33 12.00 -13.72
C TRP A 167 8.82 12.28 -13.66
N TRP A 168 8.10 11.71 -12.69
CA TRP A 168 6.68 11.99 -12.46
C TRP A 168 6.44 13.44 -11.99
N SER A 169 7.30 13.99 -11.14
CA SER A 169 7.18 15.36 -10.63
C SER A 169 7.50 16.43 -11.68
N GLU A 170 8.40 16.13 -12.62
CA GLU A 170 8.77 17.01 -13.73
C GLU A 170 7.65 17.12 -14.77
N GLN A 171 6.91 16.03 -15.02
CA GLN A 171 5.76 16.06 -15.93
C GLN A 171 4.58 16.90 -15.41
N GLY A 172 4.37 16.98 -14.10
CA GLY A 172 3.30 17.77 -13.51
C GLY A 172 3.50 19.29 -13.56
N GLN A 173 4.73 19.77 -13.80
CA GLN A 173 5.03 21.21 -13.89
C GLN A 173 4.93 21.76 -15.32
N GLY A 174 5.05 20.91 -16.35
CA GLY A 174 4.96 21.32 -17.76
C GLY A 174 3.57 21.80 -18.21
N ASP A 175 2.50 21.31 -17.59
CA ASP A 175 1.11 21.60 -18.00
C ASP A 175 0.51 22.86 -17.36
N SER A 176 1.25 23.56 -16.49
CA SER A 176 0.80 24.80 -15.82
C SER A 176 1.33 26.09 -16.45
N SER A 177 2.00 25.98 -17.59
CA SER A 177 2.64 27.10 -18.29
C SER A 177 2.31 27.17 -19.79
N SER A 178 1.16 26.64 -20.21
CA SER A 178 0.61 26.78 -21.57
C SER A 178 -0.79 27.39 -21.56
#